data_AF-A0AAJ8JMX2-F1
#
_entry.id   AF-A0AAJ8JMX2-F1
#
_cell.length_a   1.000
_cell.length_b   1.000
_cell.length_c   1.000
_cell.angle_alpha   90.00
_cell.angle_beta   90.00
_cell.angle_gamma   90.00
#
_symmetry.space_group_name_H-M   'P 1'
#
loop_
_entity.id
_entity.type
_entity.pdbx_description
1 polymer ?
#
loop_
_entity_poly.entity_id
_entity_poly.type
_entity_poly.pdbx_seq_one_letter_code
_entity_poly.pdbx_strand_id
1 'polypeptide(L)'
;MGLWQNTLVKMGMAQPGPKITDQDRAVLDLKLQRDKMKQYQKRLQVVLVQEEEIARQALKMGNKARALTALRQRKYQEQLLTKTDSQLMTLQELISTIEFTQIQNTVLHGLKIGADVLKELHKEISLERVDRLMDQTREGIEYQREIDEALMSKMSPEEEEAVQEELERLQQQALPSLPQTETSVALPNVPLEEPTVAKPITQNYNPREKASEEGVLMAA
;
A
#
# COMPACT_ATOMS: atom_id res chain seq x y z
N MET A 1 17.06 -61.99 -29.95
CA MET A 1 17.63 -61.04 -30.93
C MET A 1 16.58 -60.81 -32.01
N GLY A 2 15.85 -59.71 -32.17
CA GLY A 2 15.73 -58.41 -31.52
C GLY A 2 14.35 -57.84 -31.94
N LEU A 3 13.59 -57.20 -31.05
CA LEU A 3 13.62 -55.74 -30.83
C LEU A 3 13.13 -54.87 -32.00
N TRP A 4 12.01 -55.18 -32.68
CA TRP A 4 11.34 -54.19 -33.55
C TRP A 4 9.83 -54.39 -33.64
N GLN A 5 9.08 -53.92 -32.64
CA GLN A 5 7.64 -53.56 -32.75
C GLN A 5 7.15 -52.97 -31.41
N ASN A 6 7.52 -51.71 -31.10
CA ASN A 6 6.69 -50.82 -30.27
C ASN A 6 7.28 -49.41 -30.08
N THR A 7 7.56 -48.70 -31.17
CA THR A 7 7.96 -47.28 -31.07
C THR A 7 7.27 -46.45 -32.14
N LEU A 8 5.94 -46.38 -32.12
CA LEU A 8 5.26 -45.28 -32.83
C LEU A 8 3.85 -44.96 -32.31
N VAL A 9 3.65 -44.95 -31.00
CA VAL A 9 2.45 -44.34 -30.38
C VAL A 9 2.86 -43.57 -29.14
N LYS A 10 3.51 -42.42 -29.32
CA LYS A 10 3.64 -41.39 -28.27
C LYS A 10 4.15 -40.06 -28.84
N MET A 11 3.53 -39.56 -29.91
CA MET A 11 3.70 -38.17 -30.34
C MET A 11 2.32 -37.51 -30.33
N GLY A 12 1.86 -37.25 -29.11
CA GLY A 12 0.59 -36.62 -28.80
C GLY A 12 0.64 -36.17 -27.34
N MET A 13 1.71 -35.50 -26.95
CA MET A 13 1.73 -34.75 -25.70
C MET A 13 0.76 -33.60 -25.87
N ALA A 14 -0.51 -33.84 -25.51
CA ALA A 14 -1.40 -32.77 -25.13
C ALA A 14 -0.68 -32.02 -24.01
N GLN A 15 -0.23 -30.80 -24.31
CA GLN A 15 0.29 -29.90 -23.30
C GLN A 15 -0.72 -29.91 -22.15
N PRO A 16 -0.29 -30.10 -20.88
CA PRO A 16 -1.21 -29.99 -19.77
C PRO A 16 -1.83 -28.59 -19.87
N GLY A 17 -3.13 -28.54 -20.16
CA GLY A 17 -3.86 -27.29 -20.31
C GLY A 17 -3.74 -26.45 -19.03
N PRO A 18 -4.16 -25.17 -19.08
CA PRO A 18 -4.15 -24.30 -17.91
C PRO A 18 -4.75 -25.05 -16.71
N LYS A 19 -3.98 -25.18 -15.63
CA LYS A 19 -4.44 -25.86 -14.42
C LYS A 19 -5.53 -25.01 -13.80
N ILE A 20 -6.76 -25.48 -13.87
CA ILE A 20 -7.91 -24.83 -13.24
C ILE A 20 -7.64 -24.79 -11.74
N THR A 21 -7.51 -23.59 -11.19
CA THR A 21 -7.28 -23.38 -9.76
C THR A 21 -8.59 -23.55 -9.01
N ASP A 22 -8.56 -23.90 -7.72
CA ASP A 22 -9.77 -23.94 -6.89
C ASP A 22 -10.49 -22.58 -6.84
N GLN A 23 -9.73 -21.48 -6.98
CA GLN A 23 -10.25 -20.13 -7.14
C GLN A 23 -11.10 -19.97 -8.41
N ASP A 24 -10.66 -20.53 -9.54
CA ASP A 24 -11.38 -20.46 -10.82
C ASP A 24 -12.69 -21.25 -10.75
N ARG A 25 -12.69 -22.38 -10.03
CA ARG A 25 -13.91 -23.17 -9.77
C ARG A 25 -14.89 -22.39 -8.90
N ALA A 26 -14.42 -21.75 -7.82
CA ALA A 26 -15.26 -20.94 -6.96
C ALA A 26 -15.88 -19.74 -7.72
N VAL A 27 -15.10 -19.05 -8.57
CA VAL A 27 -15.61 -17.96 -9.41
C VAL A 27 -16.65 -18.45 -10.41
N LEU A 28 -16.44 -19.63 -11.01
CA LEU A 28 -17.42 -20.26 -11.89
C LEU A 28 -18.72 -20.56 -11.15
N ASP A 29 -18.65 -21.17 -9.96
CA ASP A 29 -19.83 -21.50 -9.16
C ASP A 29 -20.64 -20.26 -8.77
N LEU A 30 -19.96 -19.16 -8.40
CA LEU A 30 -20.62 -17.87 -8.13
C LEU A 30 -21.29 -17.30 -9.38
N LYS A 31 -20.64 -17.37 -10.55
CA LYS A 31 -21.21 -16.92 -11.82
C LYS A 31 -22.42 -17.77 -12.23
N LEU A 32 -22.38 -19.08 -12.02
CA LEU A 32 -23.51 -19.98 -12.23
C LEU A 32 -24.67 -19.66 -11.28
N GLN A 33 -24.39 -19.40 -10.00
CA GLN A 33 -25.38 -19.00 -9.01
C GLN A 33 -26.09 -17.70 -9.44
N ARG A 34 -25.32 -16.70 -9.87
CA ARG A 34 -25.84 -15.43 -10.40
C ARG A 34 -26.77 -15.66 -11.59
N ASP A 35 -26.38 -16.52 -12.53
CA ASP A 35 -27.19 -16.77 -13.73
C ASP A 35 -28.48 -17.52 -13.40
N LYS A 36 -28.43 -18.47 -12.46
CA LYS A 36 -29.62 -19.12 -11.89
C LYS A 36 -30.55 -18.11 -11.21
N MET A 37 -30.00 -17.18 -10.42
CA MET A 37 -30.78 -16.12 -9.77
C MET A 37 -31.45 -15.20 -10.80
N LYS A 38 -30.76 -14.82 -11.88
CA LYS A 38 -31.35 -14.06 -12.99
C LYS A 38 -32.49 -14.81 -13.69
N GLN A 39 -32.33 -16.11 -13.90
CA GLN A 39 -33.39 -16.94 -14.47
C GLN A 39 -34.60 -17.01 -13.51
N TYR A 40 -34.36 -17.12 -12.21
CA TYR A 40 -35.41 -17.11 -11.20
C TYR A 40 -36.15 -15.76 -11.15
N GLN A 41 -35.42 -14.65 -11.20
CA GLN A 41 -35.97 -13.29 -11.28
C GLN A 41 -36.91 -13.14 -12.50
N LYS A 42 -36.50 -13.61 -13.68
CA LYS A 42 -37.35 -13.60 -14.88
C LYS A 42 -38.61 -14.43 -14.71
N ARG A 43 -38.52 -15.60 -14.08
CA ARG A 43 -39.68 -16.45 -13.77
C ARG A 43 -40.66 -15.73 -12.82
N LEU A 44 -40.14 -15.08 -11.77
CA LEU A 44 -40.97 -14.31 -10.84
C LEU A 44 -41.69 -13.15 -11.53
N GLN A 45 -41.03 -12.45 -12.45
CA GLN A 45 -41.67 -11.37 -13.23
C GLN A 45 -42.83 -11.89 -14.08
N VAL A 46 -42.68 -13.05 -14.73
CA VAL A 46 -43.78 -13.68 -15.49
C VAL A 46 -44.94 -14.05 -14.57
N VAL A 47 -44.67 -14.62 -13.40
CA VAL A 47 -45.70 -14.97 -12.41
C VAL A 47 -46.44 -13.71 -11.90
N LEU A 48 -45.72 -12.61 -11.66
CA LEU A 48 -46.33 -11.34 -11.24
C LEU A 48 -47.35 -10.81 -12.25
N VAL A 49 -47.00 -10.84 -13.54
CA VAL A 49 -47.93 -10.42 -14.62
C VAL A 49 -49.15 -11.34 -14.66
N GLN A 50 -48.96 -12.65 -14.53
CA GLN A 50 -50.06 -13.61 -14.50
C GLN A 50 -50.99 -13.40 -13.29
N GLU A 51 -50.45 -13.16 -12.09
CA GLU A 51 -51.24 -12.90 -10.90
C GLU A 51 -52.04 -11.59 -11.01
N GLU A 52 -51.49 -10.57 -11.66
CA GLU A 52 -52.20 -9.34 -11.98
C GLU A 52 -53.37 -9.58 -12.96
N GLU A 53 -53.16 -10.37 -14.01
CA GLU A 53 -54.21 -10.76 -14.94
C GLU A 53 -55.32 -11.56 -14.27
N ILE A 54 -54.96 -12.53 -13.41
CA ILE A 54 -55.92 -13.32 -12.64
C ILE A 54 -56.73 -12.41 -11.70
N ALA A 55 -56.09 -11.46 -11.03
CA ALA A 55 -56.78 -10.48 -10.19
C ALA A 55 -57.76 -9.62 -11.03
N ARG A 56 -57.33 -9.14 -12.20
CA ARG A 56 -58.15 -8.35 -13.12
C ARG A 56 -59.35 -9.16 -13.63
N GLN A 57 -59.16 -10.42 -13.99
CA GLN A 57 -60.24 -11.32 -14.42
C GLN A 57 -61.22 -11.62 -13.29
N ALA A 58 -60.72 -11.88 -12.07
CA ALA A 58 -61.56 -12.12 -10.90
C ALA A 58 -62.45 -10.91 -10.56
N LEU A 59 -61.94 -9.69 -10.72
CA LEU A 59 -62.72 -8.46 -10.57
C LEU A 59 -63.82 -8.32 -11.64
N LYS A 60 -63.52 -8.65 -12.91
CA LYS A 60 -64.53 -8.66 -13.99
C LYS A 60 -65.66 -9.66 -13.72
N MET A 61 -65.34 -10.80 -13.11
CA MET A 61 -66.32 -11.82 -12.70
C MET A 61 -67.05 -11.49 -11.39
N GLY A 62 -66.78 -10.34 -10.76
CA GLY A 62 -67.40 -9.92 -9.51
C GLY A 62 -66.91 -10.67 -8.26
N ASN A 63 -65.92 -11.56 -8.37
CA ASN A 63 -65.41 -12.35 -7.25
C ASN A 63 -64.27 -11.63 -6.52
N LYS A 64 -64.65 -10.79 -5.56
CA LYS A 64 -63.71 -10.01 -4.73
C LYS A 64 -62.78 -10.87 -3.87
N ALA A 65 -63.25 -12.00 -3.34
CA ALA A 65 -62.43 -12.86 -2.47
C ALA A 65 -61.24 -13.49 -3.23
N ARG A 66 -61.48 -13.92 -4.47
CA ARG A 66 -60.43 -14.45 -5.35
C ARG A 66 -59.45 -13.36 -5.77
N ALA A 67 -59.93 -12.16 -6.09
CA ALA A 67 -59.08 -11.02 -6.42
C ALA A 67 -58.15 -10.62 -5.26
N LEU A 68 -58.67 -10.56 -4.03
CA LEU A 68 -57.86 -10.27 -2.84
C LEU A 68 -56.76 -11.32 -2.60
N THR A 69 -57.06 -12.59 -2.82
CA THR A 69 -56.08 -13.66 -2.66
C THR A 69 -54.95 -13.56 -3.69
N ALA A 70 -55.29 -13.31 -4.96
CA ALA A 70 -54.31 -13.09 -6.02
C ALA A 70 -53.41 -11.87 -5.73
N LEU A 71 -53.98 -10.76 -5.24
CA LEU A 71 -53.21 -9.58 -4.86
C LEU A 71 -52.28 -9.81 -3.66
N ARG A 72 -52.68 -10.62 -2.67
CA ARG A 72 -51.79 -11.00 -1.57
C ARG A 72 -50.62 -11.83 -2.06
N GLN A 73 -50.87 -12.77 -2.97
CA GLN A 73 -49.83 -13.59 -3.55
C GLN A 73 -48.86 -12.72 -4.37
N ARG A 74 -49.40 -11.74 -5.12
CA ARG A 74 -48.60 -10.78 -5.89
C ARG A 74 -47.64 -10.01 -4.99
N LYS A 75 -48.15 -9.48 -3.87
CA LYS A 75 -47.33 -8.76 -2.88
C LYS A 75 -46.22 -9.64 -2.29
N TYR A 76 -46.50 -10.92 -2.05
CA TYR A 76 -45.48 -11.86 -1.59
C TYR A 76 -44.40 -12.10 -2.65
N GLN A 77 -44.77 -12.26 -3.91
CA GLN A 77 -43.82 -12.42 -5.02
C GLN A 77 -43.00 -11.15 -5.25
N GLU A 78 -43.58 -9.96 -5.11
CA GLU A 78 -42.85 -8.68 -5.15
C GLU A 78 -41.78 -8.62 -4.06
N GLN A 79 -42.11 -9.01 -2.82
CA GLN A 79 -41.13 -9.08 -1.74
C GLN A 79 -40.00 -10.08 -2.03
N LEU A 80 -40.34 -11.22 -2.63
CA LEU A 80 -39.37 -12.24 -3.02
C LEU A 80 -38.46 -11.76 -4.16
N LEU A 81 -39.01 -10.98 -5.09
CA LEU A 81 -38.24 -10.32 -6.15
C LEU A 81 -37.24 -9.33 -5.56
N THR A 82 -37.67 -8.46 -4.65
CA THR A 82 -36.77 -7.50 -3.96
C THR A 82 -35.64 -8.21 -3.21
N LYS A 83 -35.95 -9.30 -2.50
CA LYS A 83 -34.92 -10.12 -1.82
C LYS A 83 -33.94 -10.73 -2.83
N THR A 84 -34.45 -11.26 -3.94
CA THR A 84 -33.62 -11.83 -5.01
C THR A 84 -32.72 -10.77 -5.63
N ASP A 85 -33.22 -9.57 -5.87
CA ASP A 85 -32.45 -8.45 -6.40
C ASP A 85 -31.33 -8.05 -5.43
N SER A 86 -31.62 -7.95 -4.12
CA SER A 86 -30.57 -7.68 -3.12
C SER A 86 -29.48 -8.75 -3.10
N GLN A 87 -29.85 -10.04 -3.17
CA GLN A 87 -28.90 -11.15 -3.20
C GLN A 87 -28.06 -11.13 -4.47
N LEU A 88 -28.66 -10.77 -5.61
CA LEU A 88 -27.98 -10.65 -6.89
C LEU A 88 -26.94 -9.52 -6.84
N MET A 89 -27.27 -8.37 -6.23
CA MET A 89 -26.32 -7.27 -6.03
C MET A 89 -25.15 -7.72 -5.16
N THR A 90 -25.41 -8.38 -4.04
CA THR A 90 -24.35 -8.93 -3.18
C THR A 90 -23.46 -9.92 -3.94
N LEU A 91 -24.04 -10.81 -4.76
CA LEU A 91 -23.26 -11.75 -5.59
C LEU A 91 -22.40 -11.02 -6.64
N GLN A 92 -22.90 -9.95 -7.26
CA GLN A 92 -22.14 -9.16 -8.23
C GLN A 92 -20.98 -8.42 -7.56
N GLU A 93 -21.21 -7.85 -6.39
CA GLU A 93 -20.17 -7.21 -5.58
C GLU A 93 -19.07 -8.22 -5.22
N LEU A 94 -19.44 -9.39 -4.70
CA LEU A 94 -18.48 -10.45 -4.36
C LEU A 94 -17.64 -10.88 -5.57
N ILE A 95 -18.25 -11.07 -6.74
CA ILE A 95 -17.51 -11.42 -7.97
C ILE A 95 -16.52 -10.31 -8.33
N SER A 96 -16.95 -9.04 -8.30
CA SER A 96 -16.11 -7.88 -8.57
C SER A 96 -14.93 -7.80 -7.60
N THR A 97 -15.18 -8.00 -6.30
CA THR A 97 -14.13 -8.03 -5.28
C THR A 97 -13.12 -9.14 -5.55
N ILE A 98 -13.56 -10.35 -5.90
CA ILE A 98 -12.66 -11.46 -6.20
C ILE A 98 -11.81 -11.17 -7.43
N GLU A 99 -12.40 -10.65 -8.51
CA GLU A 99 -11.68 -10.27 -9.72
C GLU A 99 -10.63 -9.18 -9.41
N PHE A 100 -10.98 -8.20 -8.58
CA PHE A 100 -10.03 -7.19 -8.11
C PHE A 100 -8.90 -7.79 -7.26
N THR A 101 -9.20 -8.70 -6.33
CA THR A 101 -8.19 -9.39 -5.53
C THR A 101 -7.25 -10.25 -6.40
N GLN A 102 -7.73 -10.86 -7.48
CA GLN A 102 -6.88 -11.58 -8.44
C GLN A 102 -5.89 -10.63 -9.15
N ILE A 103 -6.35 -9.44 -9.53
CA ILE A 103 -5.47 -8.39 -10.10
C ILE A 103 -4.45 -7.96 -9.05
N GLN A 104 -4.87 -7.69 -7.81
CA GLN A 104 -3.97 -7.32 -6.72
C GLN A 104 -2.90 -8.38 -6.47
N ASN A 105 -3.25 -9.66 -6.46
CA ASN A 105 -2.30 -10.75 -6.30
C ASN A 105 -1.27 -10.78 -7.44
N THR A 106 -1.71 -10.53 -8.67
CA THR A 106 -0.83 -10.41 -9.84
C THR A 106 0.15 -9.24 -9.68
N VAL A 107 -0.33 -8.08 -9.23
CA VAL A 107 0.52 -6.92 -8.94
C VAL A 107 1.53 -7.21 -7.84
N LEU A 108 1.11 -7.85 -6.74
CA LEU A 108 2.02 -8.27 -5.66
C LEU A 108 3.09 -9.24 -6.16
N HIS A 109 2.73 -10.18 -7.03
CA HIS A 109 3.70 -11.09 -7.64
C HIS A 109 4.71 -10.34 -8.52
N GLY A 110 4.25 -9.38 -9.33
CA GLY A 110 5.12 -8.52 -10.12
C GLY A 110 6.07 -7.67 -9.27
N LEU A 111 5.58 -7.11 -8.16
CA LEU A 111 6.40 -6.36 -7.20
C LEU A 111 7.45 -7.26 -6.55
N LYS A 112 7.10 -8.50 -6.19
CA LYS A 112 8.05 -9.47 -5.64
C LYS A 112 9.18 -9.77 -6.62
N ILE A 113 8.84 -10.06 -7.87
CA ILE A 113 9.84 -10.30 -8.93
C ILE A 113 10.73 -9.06 -9.11
N GLY A 114 10.13 -7.87 -9.18
CA GLY A 114 10.89 -6.62 -9.28
C GLY A 114 11.84 -6.39 -8.09
N ALA A 115 11.41 -6.69 -6.87
CA ALA A 115 12.24 -6.61 -5.68
C ALA A 115 13.38 -7.62 -5.69
N ASP A 116 13.13 -8.84 -6.15
CA ASP A 116 14.16 -9.89 -6.27
C ASP A 116 15.23 -9.49 -7.32
N VAL A 117 14.81 -8.99 -8.49
CA VAL A 117 15.72 -8.47 -9.53
C VAL A 117 16.54 -7.29 -9.03
N LEU A 118 15.91 -6.35 -8.31
CA LEU A 118 16.61 -5.20 -7.73
C LEU A 118 17.65 -5.66 -6.71
N LYS A 119 17.36 -6.70 -5.93
CA LYS A 119 18.29 -7.29 -4.97
C LYS A 119 19.49 -7.95 -5.65
N GLU A 120 19.28 -8.60 -6.79
CA GLU A 120 20.38 -9.17 -7.59
C GLU A 120 21.26 -8.07 -8.18
N LEU A 121 20.67 -7.05 -8.81
CA LEU A 121 21.39 -5.90 -9.34
C LEU A 121 22.21 -5.18 -8.27
N HIS A 122 21.65 -4.98 -7.07
CA HIS A 122 22.40 -4.37 -5.97
C HIS A 122 23.61 -5.19 -5.54
N LYS A 123 23.53 -6.53 -5.55
CA LYS A 123 24.67 -7.39 -5.21
C LYS A 123 25.80 -7.25 -6.23
N GLU A 124 25.46 -7.27 -7.51
CA GLU A 124 26.43 -7.11 -8.61
C GLU A 124 27.13 -5.75 -8.56
N ILE A 125 26.36 -4.66 -8.34
CA ILE A 125 26.91 -3.31 -8.23
C ILE A 125 27.80 -3.17 -6.98
N SER A 126 27.38 -3.72 -5.84
CA SER A 126 28.09 -3.51 -4.56
C SER A 126 29.44 -4.22 -4.45
N LEU A 127 29.65 -5.33 -5.15
CA LEU A 127 30.88 -6.11 -5.02
C LEU A 127 31.92 -5.62 -6.04
N GLU A 128 31.61 -5.67 -7.33
CA GLU A 128 32.63 -5.46 -8.36
C GLU A 128 33.00 -3.99 -8.58
N ARG A 129 32.04 -3.07 -8.42
CA ARG A 129 32.28 -1.64 -8.64
C ARG A 129 32.88 -0.94 -7.42
N VAL A 130 32.55 -1.38 -6.21
CA VAL A 130 33.06 -0.78 -4.98
C VAL A 130 34.51 -1.20 -4.75
N ASP A 131 34.84 -2.48 -4.93
CA ASP A 131 36.23 -2.96 -4.77
C ASP A 131 37.17 -2.28 -5.78
N ARG A 132 36.78 -2.21 -7.06
CA ARG A 132 37.55 -1.49 -8.09
C ARG A 132 37.74 0.00 -7.77
N LEU A 133 36.69 0.66 -7.26
CA LEU A 133 36.78 2.08 -6.91
C LEU A 133 37.70 2.32 -5.71
N MET A 134 37.68 1.42 -4.71
CA MET A 134 38.57 1.48 -3.56
C MET A 134 40.02 1.25 -3.97
N ASP A 135 40.27 0.26 -4.84
CA ASP A 135 41.61 -0.01 -5.38
C ASP A 135 42.14 1.18 -6.18
N GLN A 136 41.34 1.76 -7.09
CA GLN A 136 41.71 2.95 -7.86
C GLN A 136 41.97 4.18 -6.96
N THR A 137 41.19 4.34 -5.90
CA THR A 137 41.39 5.45 -4.93
C THR A 137 42.68 5.24 -4.15
N ARG A 138 42.97 4.01 -3.73
CA ARG A 138 44.21 3.67 -3.03
C ARG A 138 45.43 3.89 -3.91
N GLU A 139 45.39 3.42 -5.16
CA GLU A 139 46.44 3.64 -6.15
C GLU A 139 46.65 5.15 -6.40
N GLY A 140 45.58 5.93 -6.51
CA GLY A 140 45.67 7.39 -6.63
C GLY A 140 46.32 8.08 -5.42
N ILE A 141 46.03 7.61 -4.20
CA ILE A 141 46.67 8.11 -2.97
C ILE A 141 48.14 7.72 -2.93
N GLU A 142 48.48 6.49 -3.30
CA GLU A 142 49.88 6.02 -3.35
C GLU A 142 50.68 6.79 -4.40
N TYR A 143 50.13 7.00 -5.61
CA TYR A 143 50.74 7.84 -6.64
C TYR A 143 50.92 9.29 -6.18
N GLN A 144 49.95 9.87 -5.48
CA GLN A 144 50.11 11.21 -4.91
C GLN A 144 51.23 11.24 -3.88
N ARG A 145 51.33 10.23 -3.01
CA ARG A 145 52.45 10.13 -2.05
C ARG A 145 53.80 9.97 -2.73
N GLU A 146 53.89 9.22 -3.82
CA GLU A 146 55.12 9.12 -4.62
C GLU A 146 55.50 10.45 -5.26
N ILE A 147 54.52 11.23 -5.75
CA ILE A 147 54.76 12.60 -6.21
C ILE A 147 55.27 13.46 -5.06
N ASP A 148 54.61 13.41 -3.91
CA ASP A 148 54.98 14.20 -2.73
C ASP A 148 56.41 13.85 -2.28
N GLU A 149 56.77 12.56 -2.21
CA GLU A 149 58.12 12.10 -1.87
C GLU A 149 59.17 12.51 -2.92
N ALA A 150 58.83 12.41 -4.21
CA ALA A 150 59.72 12.83 -5.29
C ALA A 150 59.93 14.35 -5.32
N LEU A 151 58.92 15.14 -4.95
CA LEU A 151 59.03 16.58 -4.77
C LEU A 151 59.92 16.90 -3.55
N MET A 152 59.70 16.25 -2.41
CA MET A 152 60.53 16.42 -1.20
C MET A 152 61.99 16.04 -1.46
N SER A 153 62.26 14.96 -2.19
CA SER A 153 63.63 14.51 -2.51
C SER A 153 64.38 15.45 -3.47
N LYS A 154 63.68 16.27 -4.25
CA LYS A 154 64.29 17.18 -5.24
C LYS A 154 64.46 18.60 -4.71
N MET A 155 63.83 18.94 -3.60
CA MET A 155 63.91 20.28 -3.02
C MET A 155 65.20 20.44 -2.22
N SER A 156 65.90 21.56 -2.43
CA SER A 156 67.06 21.91 -1.60
C SER A 156 66.59 22.35 -0.20
N PRO A 157 67.35 22.13 0.88
CA PRO A 157 66.99 22.62 2.22
C PRO A 157 66.71 24.14 2.27
N GLU A 158 67.37 24.93 1.42
CA GLU A 158 67.12 26.38 1.29
C GLU A 158 65.76 26.70 0.63
N GLU A 159 65.33 25.87 -0.32
CA GLU A 159 64.03 26.01 -1.00
C GLU A 159 62.89 25.55 -0.09
N GLU A 160 63.10 24.52 0.72
CA GLU A 160 62.15 24.05 1.72
C GLU A 160 61.93 25.11 2.83
N GLU A 161 63.00 25.79 3.27
CA GLU A 161 62.92 26.89 4.24
C GLU A 161 62.14 28.09 3.68
N ALA A 162 62.36 28.45 2.41
CA ALA A 162 61.61 29.53 1.75
C ALA A 162 60.11 29.21 1.58
N VAL A 163 59.77 27.95 1.24
CA VAL A 163 58.37 27.48 1.16
C VAL A 163 57.72 27.48 2.55
N GLN A 164 58.46 27.07 3.58
CA GLN A 164 57.98 27.09 4.96
C GLN A 164 57.73 28.53 5.46
N GLU A 165 58.61 29.47 5.15
CA GLU A 165 58.42 30.90 5.47
C GLU A 165 57.19 31.48 4.77
N GLU A 166 56.96 31.14 3.50
CA GLU A 166 55.75 31.57 2.78
C GLU A 166 54.48 30.95 3.37
N LEU A 167 54.53 29.67 3.77
CA LEU A 167 53.44 29.00 4.47
C LEU A 167 53.12 29.70 5.80
N GLU A 168 54.14 30.04 6.59
CA GLU A 168 53.98 30.76 7.86
C GLU A 168 53.38 32.15 7.63
N ARG A 169 53.79 32.86 6.59
CA ARG A 169 53.19 34.15 6.20
C ARG A 169 51.71 34.00 5.84
N LEU A 170 51.36 32.98 5.05
CA LEU A 170 49.98 32.70 4.67
C LEU A 170 49.13 32.26 5.88
N GLN A 171 49.71 31.49 6.80
CA GLN A 171 49.08 31.12 8.07
C GLN A 171 48.81 32.36 8.93
N GLN A 172 49.76 33.28 9.07
CA GLN A 172 49.57 34.54 9.80
C GLN A 172 48.53 35.47 9.15
N GLN A 173 48.36 35.40 7.83
CA GLN A 173 47.31 36.15 7.11
C GLN A 173 45.93 35.49 7.23
N ALA A 174 45.86 34.15 7.27
CA ALA A 174 44.61 33.39 7.35
C ALA A 174 44.09 33.21 8.79
N LEU A 175 44.99 33.15 9.78
CA LEU A 175 44.66 33.08 11.21
C LEU A 175 44.71 34.51 11.79
N PRO A 176 43.59 35.07 12.28
CA PRO A 176 43.64 36.35 12.99
C PRO A 176 44.51 36.20 14.23
N SER A 177 45.32 37.21 14.52
CA SER A 177 46.24 37.26 15.67
C SER A 177 45.54 36.81 16.95
N LEU A 178 45.82 35.61 17.44
CA LEU A 178 45.39 35.20 18.76
C LEU A 178 46.20 36.03 19.76
N PRO A 179 45.57 36.93 20.54
CA PRO A 179 46.31 37.72 21.50
C PRO A 179 46.81 36.78 22.61
N GLN A 180 48.13 36.76 22.81
CA GLN A 180 48.71 36.34 24.08
C GLN A 180 48.28 37.37 25.12
N THR A 181 47.11 37.17 25.73
CA THR A 181 46.73 37.92 26.92
C THR A 181 46.26 36.97 27.99
N GLU A 182 47.01 37.00 29.06
CA GLU A 182 46.69 36.49 30.37
C GLU A 182 45.29 36.97 30.82
N THR A 183 44.61 36.07 31.54
CA THR A 183 43.66 36.36 32.63
C THR A 183 42.28 36.97 32.31
N SER A 184 41.27 36.17 32.70
CA SER A 184 39.89 36.53 33.07
C SER A 184 38.92 36.97 31.97
N VAL A 185 38.36 36.00 31.25
CA VAL A 185 37.01 36.16 30.68
C VAL A 185 36.01 35.88 31.79
N ALA A 186 35.37 36.92 32.32
CA ALA A 186 34.21 36.78 33.20
C ALA A 186 33.01 36.33 32.35
N LEU A 187 32.59 35.08 32.54
CA LEU A 187 31.38 34.53 31.92
C LEU A 187 30.13 35.20 32.53
N PRO A 188 29.12 35.59 31.74
CA PRO A 188 27.83 36.04 32.26
C PRO A 188 27.18 34.96 33.11
N ASN A 189 26.69 35.34 34.30
CA ASN A 189 26.06 34.42 35.25
C ASN A 189 24.79 33.80 34.64
N VAL A 190 24.72 32.47 34.65
CA VAL A 190 23.52 31.71 34.30
C VAL A 190 22.39 32.12 35.27
N PRO A 191 21.17 32.44 34.80
CA PRO A 191 20.05 32.71 35.69
C PRO A 191 19.80 31.53 36.64
N LEU A 192 19.86 31.79 37.95
CA LEU A 192 19.62 30.83 39.03
C LEU A 192 18.15 30.77 39.47
N GLU A 193 17.20 31.01 38.56
CA GLU A 193 15.78 30.82 38.88
C GLU A 193 15.34 29.43 38.41
N GLU A 194 15.13 28.55 39.39
CA GLU A 194 14.49 27.25 39.20
C GLU A 194 13.14 27.44 38.50
N PRO A 195 12.78 26.59 37.52
CA PRO A 195 11.47 26.64 36.93
C PRO A 195 10.43 26.36 38.01
N THR A 196 9.66 27.39 38.36
CA THR A 196 8.51 27.25 39.25
C THR A 196 7.53 26.28 38.62
N VAL A 197 7.38 25.13 39.27
CA VAL A 197 6.41 24.09 38.94
C VAL A 197 5.05 24.74 38.73
N ALA A 198 4.47 24.53 37.54
CA ALA A 198 3.13 24.98 37.22
C ALA A 198 2.14 24.45 38.27
N LYS A 199 1.49 25.38 38.99
CA LYS A 199 0.36 25.05 39.85
C LYS A 199 -0.72 24.39 38.99
N PRO A 200 -1.32 23.27 39.44
CA PRO A 200 -2.40 22.63 38.69
C PRO A 200 -3.56 23.61 38.55
N ILE A 201 -4.02 23.80 37.32
CA ILE A 201 -5.25 24.51 37.01
C ILE A 201 -6.40 23.68 37.60
N THR A 202 -6.92 24.09 38.75
CA THR A 202 -8.20 23.61 39.25
C THR A 202 -9.28 24.12 38.31
N GLN A 203 -9.72 23.27 37.38
CA GLN A 203 -10.97 23.49 36.67
C GLN A 203 -12.11 23.43 37.69
N ASN A 204 -12.66 24.60 38.03
CA ASN A 204 -13.95 24.70 38.69
C ASN A 204 -15.02 24.18 37.72
N TYR A 205 -15.32 22.90 37.79
CA TYR A 205 -16.52 22.33 37.21
C TYR A 205 -17.70 22.67 38.12
N ASN A 206 -18.55 23.61 37.70
CA ASN A 206 -19.81 23.93 38.37
C ASN A 206 -20.94 23.11 37.71
N PRO A 207 -21.53 22.09 38.36
CA PRO A 207 -22.51 21.20 37.72
C PRO A 207 -23.93 21.79 37.61
N ARG A 208 -24.16 23.08 37.89
CA ARG A 208 -25.52 23.61 38.11
C ARG A 208 -26.17 24.37 36.94
N GLU A 209 -25.52 24.54 35.80
CA GLU A 209 -26.10 25.31 34.68
C GLU A 209 -26.64 24.46 33.50
N LYS A 210 -26.51 23.12 33.53
CA LYS A 210 -27.11 22.27 32.47
C LYS A 210 -28.53 21.77 32.75
N ALA A 211 -29.11 22.07 33.92
CA ALA A 211 -30.44 21.59 34.29
C ALA A 211 -31.60 22.53 33.89
N SER A 212 -31.34 23.72 33.34
CA SER A 212 -32.39 24.67 32.93
C SER A 212 -32.73 24.67 31.44
N GLU A 213 -31.98 23.96 30.59
CA GLU A 213 -32.30 23.86 29.15
C GLU A 213 -33.08 22.59 28.79
N GLU A 214 -33.05 21.53 29.60
CA GLU A 214 -33.82 20.30 29.35
C GLU A 214 -35.31 20.39 29.76
N GLY A 215 -35.75 21.51 30.35
CA GLY A 215 -37.15 21.73 30.75
C GLY A 215 -38.04 22.47 29.75
N VAL A 216 -37.49 23.03 28.66
CA VAL A 216 -38.24 23.95 27.77
C VAL A 216 -38.57 23.36 26.40
N LEU A 217 -38.06 22.17 26.05
CA LEU A 217 -38.37 21.50 24.77
C LEU A 217 -39.46 20.41 24.86
N MET A 218 -40.13 20.25 26.01
CA MET A 218 -41.26 19.31 26.18
C MET A 218 -42.61 20.02 26.43
N ALA A 219 -42.74 21.29 26.04
CA ALA A 219 -44.01 22.00 26.04
C ALA A 219 -44.07 23.09 24.95
N ALA A 220 -44.19 22.68 23.69
CA ALA A 220 -44.69 23.49 22.59
C ALA A 220 -45.32 22.59 21.52
#